data_AF-A0A4W5LUE1-F1
#
_entry.id   AF-A0A4W5LUE1-F1
#
_cell.length_a   1.000
_cell.length_b   1.000
_cell.length_c   1.000
_cell.angle_alpha   90.00
_cell.angle_beta   90.00
_cell.angle_gamma   90.00
#
_symmetry.space_group_name_H-M   'P 1'
#
loop_
_entity.id
_entity.type
_entity.pdbx_description
1 polymer ?
#
loop_
_entity_poly.entity_id
_entity_poly.type
_entity_poly.pdbx_seq_one_letter_code
_entity_poly.pdbx_strand_id
1 'polypeptide(L)'
;MTEKLHNQVNGTEWSWKNLNTLCWAIGSISGAMHEEDEKRFLVTVIKDLLGLCEQKRGKDNKAIIASNIMYIVGQYPRFLRAHWKFLKTVVNKLFEFMHETHDGVQDMACDTFIKIAQKCRRHFVQVQVGEVMPFIDEILNNINTIICDLQPQQVDTHTHTQRDPQQHHL
;
A
#
# COMPACT_ATOMS: atom_id res chain seq x y z
N MET A 1 4.59 0.05 -22.01
CA MET A 1 3.79 0.03 -20.77
C MET A 1 3.51 1.45 -20.27
N THR A 2 4.53 2.30 -20.19
CA THR A 2 4.38 3.74 -19.85
C THR A 2 3.43 4.50 -20.77
N GLU A 3 3.45 4.23 -22.08
CA GLU A 3 2.51 4.82 -23.04
C GLU A 3 1.05 4.47 -22.74
N LYS A 4 0.76 3.21 -22.39
CA LYS A 4 -0.60 2.80 -21.99
C LYS A 4 -1.06 3.49 -20.71
N LEU A 5 -0.16 3.70 -19.74
CA LEU A 5 -0.46 4.46 -18.54
C LEU A 5 -0.74 5.92 -18.88
N HIS A 6 0.08 6.52 -19.77
CA HIS A 6 -0.14 7.87 -20.26
C HIS A 6 -1.51 8.02 -20.94
N ASN A 7 -1.94 7.03 -21.73
CA ASN A 7 -3.28 6.99 -22.35
C ASN A 7 -4.43 6.85 -21.34
N GLN A 8 -4.17 6.29 -20.15
CA GLN A 8 -5.14 6.34 -19.05
C GLN A 8 -5.20 7.74 -18.42
N VAL A 9 -4.04 8.38 -18.21
CA VAL A 9 -3.93 9.71 -17.56
C VAL A 9 -4.49 10.83 -18.44
N ASN A 10 -4.13 10.87 -19.72
CA ASN A 10 -4.63 11.88 -20.67
C ASN A 10 -6.11 11.67 -21.05
N GLY A 11 -6.70 10.54 -20.65
CA GLY A 11 -8.10 10.21 -20.81
C GLY A 11 -8.47 9.55 -22.14
N THR A 12 -7.54 9.31 -23.06
CA THR A 12 -7.86 8.72 -24.37
C THR A 12 -8.36 7.29 -24.28
N GLU A 13 -7.91 6.53 -23.27
CA GLU A 13 -8.28 5.12 -23.06
C GLU A 13 -8.85 4.84 -21.66
N TRP A 14 -9.23 5.89 -20.92
CA TRP A 14 -9.67 5.77 -19.54
C TRP A 14 -10.88 4.83 -19.40
N SER A 15 -10.68 3.73 -18.67
CA SER A 15 -11.77 2.94 -18.11
C SER A 15 -11.27 2.18 -16.88
N TRP A 16 -12.17 1.85 -15.96
CA TRP A 16 -11.84 1.06 -14.76
C TRP A 16 -11.17 -0.26 -15.13
N LYS A 17 -11.69 -0.94 -16.16
CA LYS A 17 -11.16 -2.21 -16.66
C LYS A 17 -9.73 -2.06 -17.19
N ASN A 18 -9.47 -1.03 -17.99
CA ASN A 18 -8.14 -0.81 -18.58
C ASN A 18 -7.11 -0.46 -17.51
N LEU A 19 -7.47 0.44 -16.57
CA LEU A 19 -6.60 0.79 -15.44
C LEU A 19 -6.28 -0.45 -14.59
N ASN A 20 -7.30 -1.21 -14.17
CA ASN A 20 -7.10 -2.41 -13.35
C ASN A 20 -6.17 -3.41 -14.05
N THR A 21 -6.46 -3.73 -15.31
CA THR A 21 -5.65 -4.70 -16.08
C THR A 21 -4.20 -4.24 -16.21
N LEU A 22 -3.97 -2.94 -16.44
CA LEU A 22 -2.64 -2.37 -16.53
C LEU A 22 -1.90 -2.44 -15.18
N CYS A 23 -2.54 -2.03 -14.09
CA CYS A 23 -1.94 -2.03 -12.76
C CYS A 23 -1.68 -3.45 -12.24
N TRP A 24 -2.53 -4.43 -12.57
CA TRP A 24 -2.27 -5.84 -12.31
C TRP A 24 -1.06 -6.36 -13.07
N ALA A 25 -0.93 -6.01 -14.35
CA ALA A 25 0.23 -6.37 -15.15
C ALA A 25 1.52 -5.75 -14.59
N ILE A 26 1.48 -4.47 -14.20
CA ILE A 26 2.59 -3.77 -13.53
C ILE A 26 2.99 -4.50 -12.25
N GLY A 27 2.06 -4.72 -11.31
CA GLY A 27 2.41 -5.40 -10.06
C GLY A 27 2.91 -6.84 -10.25
N SER A 28 2.46 -7.53 -11.30
CA SER A 28 2.84 -8.93 -11.58
C SER A 28 4.26 -9.10 -12.11
N ILE A 29 4.88 -8.04 -12.64
CA ILE A 29 6.28 -8.08 -13.13
C ILE A 29 7.30 -7.65 -12.07
N SER A 30 6.89 -7.57 -10.80
CA SER A 30 7.78 -7.23 -9.69
C SER A 30 9.02 -8.12 -9.64
N GLY A 31 10.20 -7.52 -9.50
CA GLY A 31 11.48 -8.25 -9.46
C GLY A 31 12.05 -8.62 -10.84
N ALA A 32 11.33 -8.40 -11.95
CA ALA A 32 11.84 -8.68 -13.29
C ALA A 32 12.87 -7.66 -13.80
N MET A 33 12.93 -6.48 -13.17
CA MET A 33 13.86 -5.40 -13.54
C MET A 33 15.05 -5.34 -12.57
N HIS A 34 16.16 -4.72 -13.01
CA HIS A 34 17.22 -4.31 -12.10
C HIS A 34 16.73 -3.20 -11.16
N GLU A 35 17.34 -3.08 -9.97
CA GLU A 35 16.85 -2.19 -8.91
C GLU A 35 16.75 -0.72 -9.33
N GLU A 36 17.73 -0.22 -10.10
CA GLU A 36 17.72 1.16 -10.58
C GLU A 36 16.60 1.43 -11.58
N ASP A 37 16.36 0.48 -12.50
CA ASP A 37 15.29 0.58 -13.49
C ASP A 37 13.92 0.44 -12.84
N GLU A 38 13.78 -0.51 -11.91
CA GLU A 38 12.57 -0.68 -11.09
C GLU A 38 12.24 0.60 -10.32
N LYS A 39 13.25 1.24 -9.71
CA LYS A 39 13.09 2.52 -9.02
C LYS A 39 12.54 3.60 -9.96
N ARG A 40 13.16 3.82 -11.12
CA ARG A 40 12.72 4.84 -12.08
C ARG A 40 11.30 4.55 -12.56
N PHE A 41 11.03 3.30 -12.90
CA PHE A 41 9.74 2.83 -13.36
C PHE A 41 8.63 3.06 -12.31
N LEU A 42 8.85 2.64 -11.06
CA LEU A 42 7.86 2.81 -10.00
C LEU A 42 7.59 4.26 -9.65
N VAL A 43 8.62 5.10 -9.61
CA VAL A 43 8.44 6.54 -9.35
C VAL A 43 7.54 7.17 -10.41
N THR A 44 7.74 6.84 -11.70
CA THR A 44 6.86 7.31 -12.77
C THR A 44 5.44 6.78 -12.62
N VAL A 45 5.26 5.47 -12.44
CA VAL A 45 3.93 4.85 -12.32
C VAL A 45 3.13 5.42 -11.15
N ILE A 46 3.74 5.53 -9.97
CA ILE A 46 3.06 6.02 -8.77
C ILE A 46 2.70 7.49 -8.94
N LYS A 47 3.59 8.31 -9.52
CA LYS A 47 3.31 9.73 -9.77
C LYS A 47 2.14 9.91 -10.73
N ASP A 48 2.11 9.13 -11.81
CA ASP A 48 1.02 9.20 -12.80
C ASP A 48 -0.31 8.75 -12.20
N LEU A 49 -0.32 7.69 -11.37
CA LEU A 49 -1.52 7.23 -10.67
C LEU A 49 -2.01 8.22 -9.61
N LEU A 50 -1.12 8.88 -8.87
CA LEU A 50 -1.50 9.94 -7.93
C LEU A 50 -2.10 11.15 -8.67
N GLY A 51 -1.49 11.58 -9.77
CA GLY A 51 -2.03 12.66 -10.61
C GLY A 51 -3.38 12.32 -11.22
N LEU A 52 -3.55 11.08 -11.70
CA LEU A 52 -4.83 10.57 -12.16
C LEU A 52 -5.87 10.53 -11.03
N CYS A 53 -5.46 10.13 -9.82
CA CYS A 53 -6.30 10.17 -8.63
C CYS A 53 -6.80 11.59 -8.40
N GLU A 54 -5.93 12.59 -8.36
CA GLU A 54 -6.30 14.01 -8.20
C GLU A 54 -7.26 14.51 -9.28
N GLN A 55 -7.00 14.17 -10.55
CA GLN A 55 -7.80 14.59 -11.71
C GLN A 55 -9.22 14.01 -11.70
N LYS A 56 -9.39 12.72 -11.35
CA LYS A 56 -10.70 12.06 -11.42
C LYS A 56 -11.57 12.45 -10.23
N ARG A 57 -12.84 12.78 -10.51
CA ARG A 57 -13.86 13.13 -9.51
C ARG A 57 -14.75 11.91 -9.22
N GLY A 58 -15.39 11.92 -8.06
CA GLY A 58 -16.30 10.85 -7.61
C GLY A 58 -15.60 9.76 -6.80
N LYS A 59 -16.29 9.27 -5.76
CA LYS A 59 -15.72 8.32 -4.79
C LYS A 59 -15.27 7.01 -5.44
N ASP A 60 -16.09 6.43 -6.33
CA ASP A 60 -15.76 5.15 -6.99
C ASP A 60 -14.49 5.24 -7.83
N ASN A 61 -14.29 6.36 -8.56
CA ASN A 61 -13.06 6.58 -9.32
C ASN A 61 -11.85 6.66 -8.40
N LYS A 62 -11.96 7.39 -7.28
CA LYS A 62 -10.88 7.51 -6.29
C LYS A 62 -10.57 6.15 -5.66
N ALA A 63 -11.60 5.38 -5.28
CA ALA A 63 -11.45 4.05 -4.70
C ALA A 63 -10.74 3.08 -5.66
N ILE A 64 -11.10 3.09 -6.94
CA ILE A 64 -10.46 2.25 -7.97
C ILE A 64 -9.01 2.65 -8.21
N ILE A 65 -8.69 3.95 -8.21
CA ILE A 65 -7.30 4.39 -8.40
C ILE A 65 -6.48 4.06 -7.15
N ALA A 66 -7.02 4.31 -5.95
CA ALA A 66 -6.37 3.99 -4.69
C ALA A 66 -6.12 2.48 -4.55
N SER A 67 -7.07 1.63 -4.91
CA SER A 67 -6.90 0.17 -4.87
C SER A 67 -5.77 -0.31 -5.79
N ASN A 68 -5.66 0.27 -6.99
CA ASN A 68 -4.55 -0.02 -7.90
C ASN A 68 -3.20 0.45 -7.36
N ILE A 69 -3.13 1.63 -6.73
CA ILE A 69 -1.91 2.10 -6.07
C ILE A 69 -1.53 1.15 -4.94
N MET A 70 -2.47 0.80 -4.06
CA MET A 70 -2.26 -0.15 -2.94
C MET A 70 -1.75 -1.50 -3.43
N TYR A 71 -2.37 -2.04 -4.50
CA TYR A 71 -1.91 -3.28 -5.13
C TYR A 71 -0.46 -3.18 -5.61
N ILE A 72 -0.11 -2.13 -6.36
CA ILE A 72 1.25 -1.94 -6.88
C ILE A 72 2.23 -1.80 -5.72
N VAL A 73 2.04 -0.88 -4.77
CA VAL A 73 3.01 -0.68 -3.68
C VAL A 73 3.20 -1.96 -2.85
N GLY A 74 2.13 -2.74 -2.63
CA GLY A 74 2.20 -4.03 -1.94
C GLY A 74 2.99 -5.10 -2.69
N GLN A 75 3.17 -4.98 -4.01
CA GLN A 75 3.94 -5.93 -4.84
C GLN A 75 5.44 -5.62 -4.89
N TYR A 76 5.90 -4.44 -4.49
CA TYR A 76 7.30 -4.00 -4.64
C TYR A 76 8.03 -3.78 -3.30
N PRO A 77 8.16 -4.80 -2.43
CA PRO A 77 8.83 -4.64 -1.14
C PRO A 77 10.33 -4.36 -1.27
N ARG A 78 11.00 -4.73 -2.38
CA ARG A 78 12.40 -4.38 -2.62
C ARG A 78 12.57 -2.85 -2.69
N PHE A 79 11.76 -2.19 -3.51
CA PHE A 79 11.72 -0.74 -3.60
C PHE A 79 11.40 -0.08 -2.24
N LEU A 80 10.38 -0.57 -1.52
CA LEU A 80 10.00 0.00 -0.22
C LEU A 80 11.13 -0.08 0.81
N ARG A 81 11.82 -1.22 0.90
CA ARG A 81 12.96 -1.40 1.82
C ARG A 81 14.13 -0.45 1.51
N ALA A 82 14.35 -0.12 0.24
CA ALA A 82 15.41 0.82 -0.15
C ALA A 82 15.04 2.30 0.09
N HIS A 83 13.77 2.61 0.39
CA HIS A 83 13.27 3.99 0.44
C HIS A 83 12.39 4.23 1.68
N TRP A 84 13.03 4.30 2.86
CA TRP A 84 12.33 4.43 4.16
C TRP A 84 11.25 5.52 4.20
N LYS A 85 11.58 6.76 3.80
CA LYS A 85 10.61 7.87 3.81
C LYS A 85 9.34 7.53 3.03
N PHE A 86 9.51 6.88 1.88
CA PHE A 86 8.39 6.45 1.05
C PHE A 86 7.60 5.32 1.70
N LEU A 87 8.28 4.32 2.29
CA LEU A 87 7.62 3.26 3.07
C LEU A 87 6.77 3.83 4.21
N LYS A 88 7.32 4.76 5.02
CA LYS A 88 6.59 5.42 6.11
C LYS A 88 5.37 6.19 5.59
N THR A 89 5.52 6.94 4.49
CA THR A 89 4.39 7.63 3.84
C THR A 89 3.30 6.66 3.37
N VAL A 90 3.67 5.55 2.73
CA VAL A 90 2.70 4.55 2.27
C VAL A 90 1.93 3.97 3.45
N VAL A 91 2.62 3.56 4.52
CA VAL A 91 1.97 2.99 5.71
C VAL A 91 1.00 3.98 6.36
N ASN A 92 1.39 5.24 6.51
CA ASN A 92 0.48 6.27 7.05
C ASN A 92 -0.74 6.48 6.15
N LYS A 93 -0.59 6.41 4.82
CA LYS A 93 -1.75 6.45 3.92
C LYS A 93 -2.64 5.21 4.02
N LEU A 94 -2.08 4.03 4.29
CA LEU A 94 -2.90 2.85 4.57
C LEU A 94 -3.73 3.05 5.84
N PHE A 95 -3.16 3.64 6.90
CA PHE A 95 -3.92 4.00 8.09
C PHE A 95 -5.02 5.02 7.80
N GLU A 96 -4.77 6.05 6.99
CA GLU A 96 -5.84 6.95 6.54
C GLU A 96 -6.94 6.19 5.79
N PHE A 97 -6.59 5.23 4.92
CA PHE A 97 -7.58 4.43 4.19
C PHE A 97 -8.34 3.43 5.07
N MET A 98 -7.82 3.06 6.23
CA MET A 98 -8.56 2.29 7.24
C MET A 98 -9.76 3.06 7.80
N HIS A 99 -9.81 4.39 7.63
CA HIS A 99 -10.94 5.24 8.01
C HIS A 99 -11.92 5.53 6.85
N GLU A 100 -11.64 5.05 5.64
CA GLU A 100 -12.50 5.34 4.48
C GLU A 100 -13.76 4.49 4.50
N THR A 101 -14.94 5.08 4.25
CA THR A 101 -16.22 4.35 4.34
C THR A 101 -16.64 3.66 3.03
N HIS A 102 -15.81 3.75 1.99
CA HIS A 102 -16.09 3.08 0.72
C HIS A 102 -15.83 1.58 0.83
N ASP A 103 -16.84 0.78 0.46
CA ASP A 103 -16.78 -0.68 0.46
C ASP A 103 -15.49 -1.21 -0.16
N GLY A 104 -14.81 -2.10 0.58
CA GLY A 104 -13.58 -2.79 0.17
C GLY A 104 -12.28 -1.98 0.25
N VAL A 105 -12.32 -0.66 0.44
CA VAL A 105 -11.08 0.15 0.59
C VAL A 105 -10.39 -0.14 1.91
N GLN A 106 -11.14 -0.23 3.02
CA GLN A 106 -10.59 -0.57 4.35
C GLN A 106 -9.93 -1.95 4.34
N ASP A 107 -10.63 -2.98 3.83
CA ASP A 107 -10.11 -4.35 3.75
C ASP A 107 -8.80 -4.40 2.99
N MET A 108 -8.75 -3.74 1.83
CA MET A 108 -7.55 -3.70 1.02
C MET A 108 -6.40 -2.94 1.70
N ALA A 109 -6.70 -1.89 2.46
CA ALA A 109 -5.70 -1.18 3.24
C ALA A 109 -5.08 -2.09 4.32
N CYS A 110 -5.91 -2.85 5.04
CA CYS A 110 -5.47 -3.84 6.02
C CYS A 110 -4.60 -4.94 5.39
N ASP A 111 -5.07 -5.56 4.30
CA ASP A 111 -4.35 -6.62 3.59
C ASP A 111 -2.99 -6.12 3.05
N THR A 112 -3.00 -4.92 2.47
CA THR A 112 -1.78 -4.29 1.94
C THR A 112 -0.80 -3.97 3.07
N PHE A 113 -1.30 -3.45 4.20
CA PHE A 113 -0.47 -3.19 5.38
C PHE A 113 0.17 -4.46 5.91
N ILE A 114 -0.59 -5.54 6.08
CA ILE A 114 -0.06 -6.84 6.54
C ILE A 114 1.02 -7.33 5.59
N LYS A 115 0.78 -7.27 4.28
CA LYS A 115 1.75 -7.70 3.26
C LYS A 115 3.05 -6.89 3.34
N ILE A 116 2.96 -5.57 3.47
CA ILE A 116 4.12 -4.68 3.63
C ILE A 116 4.84 -4.97 4.94
N ALA A 117 4.11 -5.08 6.05
CA ALA A 117 4.67 -5.37 7.38
C ALA A 117 5.45 -6.69 7.37
N GLN A 118 4.91 -7.74 6.79
CA GLN A 118 5.57 -9.05 6.67
C GLN A 118 6.87 -8.97 5.85
N LYS A 119 6.85 -8.27 4.72
CA LYS A 119 8.02 -8.20 3.81
C LYS A 119 9.06 -7.16 4.25
N CYS A 120 8.66 -6.14 5.01
CA CYS A 120 9.51 -5.03 5.44
C CYS A 120 9.78 -4.99 6.96
N ARG A 121 9.35 -6.01 7.73
CA ARG A 121 9.36 -6.09 9.21
C ARG A 121 10.55 -5.45 9.93
N ARG A 122 11.78 -5.67 9.44
CA ARG A 122 13.00 -5.10 10.07
C ARG A 122 12.99 -3.58 10.11
N HIS A 123 12.37 -2.92 9.13
CA HIS A 123 12.32 -1.45 9.06
C HIS A 123 11.39 -0.84 10.11
N PHE A 124 10.40 -1.60 10.59
CA PHE A 124 9.47 -1.13 11.61
C PHE A 124 10.09 -1.15 13.01
N VAL A 125 10.96 -2.13 13.29
CA VAL A 125 11.56 -2.35 14.63
C VAL A 125 12.92 -1.68 14.81
N GLN A 126 13.54 -1.20 13.73
CA GLN A 126 14.81 -0.48 13.77
C GLN A 126 14.55 1.02 13.74
N VAL A 127 15.36 1.79 14.47
CA VAL A 127 15.41 3.24 14.32
C VAL A 127 15.98 3.56 12.94
N GLN A 128 15.19 4.24 12.12
CA GLN A 128 15.56 4.60 10.75
C GLN A 128 16.29 5.95 10.73
N VAL A 129 17.05 6.19 9.66
CA VAL A 129 17.83 7.44 9.54
C VAL A 129 16.88 8.65 9.56
N GLY A 130 17.09 9.52 10.55
CA GLY A 130 16.30 10.74 10.74
C GLY A 130 15.08 10.56 11.66
N GLU A 131 14.83 9.36 12.18
CA GLU A 131 13.77 9.10 13.17
C GLU A 131 14.36 9.02 14.59
N VAL A 132 13.54 9.32 15.60
CA VAL A 132 13.94 9.31 17.01
C VAL A 132 13.60 8.01 17.73
N MET A 133 12.73 7.19 17.15
CA MET A 133 12.29 5.90 17.68
C MET A 133 11.96 4.92 16.56
N PRO A 134 11.89 3.61 16.83
CA PRO A 134 11.32 2.63 15.91
C PRO A 134 9.88 2.99 15.53
N PHE A 135 9.53 2.81 14.25
CA PHE A 135 8.17 3.14 13.78
C PHE A 135 7.09 2.25 14.40
N ILE A 136 7.43 1.04 14.85
CA ILE A 136 6.51 0.19 15.62
C ILE A 136 6.04 0.88 16.90
N ASP A 137 6.88 1.65 17.57
CA ASP A 137 6.51 2.35 18.81
C ASP A 137 5.54 3.51 18.49
N GLU A 138 5.75 4.23 17.39
CA GLU A 138 4.80 5.23 16.89
C GLU A 138 3.43 4.59 16.59
N ILE A 139 3.41 3.41 15.96
CA ILE A 139 2.18 2.69 15.64
C ILE A 139 1.46 2.25 16.92
N LEU A 140 2.17 1.65 17.87
CA LEU A 140 1.58 1.16 19.12
C LEU A 140 1.00 2.31 19.96
N ASN A 141 1.67 3.45 20.01
CA ASN A 141 1.16 4.65 20.70
C ASN A 141 -0.13 5.21 20.09
N ASN A 142 -0.37 4.95 18.80
CA ASN A 142 -1.54 5.41 18.06
C ASN A 142 -2.49 4.27 17.68
N ILE A 143 -2.33 3.06 18.24
CA ILE A 143 -3.07 1.89 17.75
C ILE A 143 -4.58 2.08 17.84
N ASN A 144 -5.06 2.68 18.93
CA ASN A 144 -6.48 2.93 19.16
C ASN A 144 -7.06 3.91 18.15
N THR A 145 -6.28 4.89 17.70
CA THR A 145 -6.73 5.84 16.68
C THR A 145 -6.67 5.23 15.29
N ILE A 146 -5.72 4.32 15.01
CA ILE A 146 -5.60 3.64 13.72
C ILE A 146 -6.77 2.67 13.47
N ILE A 147 -7.20 1.92 14.49
CA ILE A 147 -8.17 0.83 14.32
C ILE A 147 -9.62 1.21 14.66
N CYS A 148 -9.91 2.45 15.08
CA CYS A 148 -11.22 2.79 15.67
C CYS A 148 -12.40 2.59 14.72
N ASP A 149 -12.18 2.72 13.42
CA ASP A 149 -13.22 2.60 12.39
C ASP A 149 -13.19 1.24 11.66
N LEU A 150 -12.31 0.31 12.11
CA LEU A 150 -12.24 -1.05 11.58
C LEU A 150 -13.32 -1.92 12.20
N GLN A 151 -13.96 -2.74 11.36
CA GLN A 151 -14.88 -3.79 11.79
C GLN A 151 -14.13 -4.85 12.62
N PRO A 152 -14.80 -5.56 13.55
CA PRO A 152 -14.15 -6.55 14.42
C PRO A 152 -13.32 -7.61 13.65
N GLN A 153 -13.80 -8.04 12.49
CA GLN A 153 -13.11 -9.02 11.64
C GLN A 153 -11.78 -8.49 11.06
N GLN A 154 -11.64 -7.18 10.89
CA GLN A 154 -10.42 -6.53 10.42
C GLN A 154 -9.42 -6.36 11.58
N VAL A 155 -9.91 -6.16 12.81
CA VAL A 155 -9.08 -6.04 14.03
C VAL A 155 -8.41 -7.38 14.38
N ASP A 156 -9.12 -8.50 14.26
CA ASP A 156 -8.57 -9.84 14.54
C ASP A 156 -7.40 -10.19 13.59
N THR A 157 -7.48 -9.77 12.34
CA THR A 157 -6.39 -9.95 11.37
C THR A 157 -5.12 -9.17 11.79
N HIS A 158 -5.28 -8.01 12.45
CA HIS A 158 -4.16 -7.24 12.99
C HIS A 158 -3.56 -7.85 14.27
N THR A 159 -4.35 -8.49 15.13
CA THR A 159 -3.85 -9.04 16.41
C THR A 159 -3.26 -10.44 16.28
N HIS A 160 -3.66 -11.23 15.28
CA HIS A 160 -3.13 -12.58 15.06
C HIS A 160 -1.68 -12.64 14.58
N THR A 161 -1.08 -11.52 14.16
CA THR A 161 0.37 -11.46 13.90
C THR A 161 1.24 -11.53 15.18
N GLN A 162 0.62 -11.55 16.37
CA GLN A 162 1.31 -11.72 17.65
C GLN A 162 1.05 -13.07 18.36
N ARG A 163 0.23 -13.98 17.81
CA ARG A 163 0.02 -15.30 18.42
C ARG A 163 0.69 -16.40 17.60
N ASP A 164 1.88 -16.78 18.04
CA ASP A 164 2.51 -18.04 17.68
C ASP A 164 1.55 -19.23 17.95
N PRO A 165 1.49 -20.27 17.10
CA PRO A 165 0.56 -21.40 17.28
C PRO A 165 1.00 -22.47 18.30
N GLN A 166 1.95 -22.20 19.21
CA GLN A 166 2.60 -23.27 20.00
C GLN A 166 1.99 -23.60 21.38
N GLN A 167 0.75 -23.22 21.69
CA GLN A 167 0.12 -23.64 22.95
C GLN A 167 -1.24 -24.30 22.74
N HIS A 168 -1.24 -25.51 22.18
CA HIS A 168 -2.25 -26.52 22.49
C HIS A 168 -1.61 -27.90 22.54
N HIS A 169 -0.84 -28.14 23.61
CA HIS A 169 -0.65 -29.46 24.17
C HIS A 169 -0.86 -29.37 25.68
N LEU A 170 -2.08 -29.74 26.09
CA LEU A 170 -2.44 -30.51 27.28
C LEU A 170 -3.95 -30.74 27.24
#